data_AF-A0A835S6Q1-F1
#
_entry.id   AF-A0A835S6Q1-F1
#
_cell.length_a   1.000
_cell.length_b   1.000
_cell.length_c   1.000
_cell.angle_alpha   90.00
_cell.angle_beta   90.00
_cell.angle_gamma   90.00
#
_symmetry.space_group_name_H-M   'P 1'
#
loop_
_entity.id
_entity.type
_entity.pdbx_description
1 polymer ?
#
loop_
_entity_poly.entity_id
_entity_poly.type
_entity_poly.pdbx_seq_one_letter_code
_entity_poly.pdbx_strand_id
1 'polypeptide(L)' 'MIKKLEIKVNEKGEITSPSYPDIVSKINELIEKSNNELN' A
#
# COMPACT_ATOMS: atom_id res chain seq x y z
N MET A 1 9.13 -1.44 16.06
CA MET A 1 9.47 -2.64 15.28
C MET A 1 8.99 -2.41 13.86
N ILE A 2 9.88 -2.29 12.87
CA ILE A 2 9.47 -2.14 11.47
C ILE A 2 9.08 -3.55 11.00
N LYS A 3 7.79 -3.79 10.74
CA LYS A 3 7.34 -5.07 10.18
C LYS A 3 7.85 -5.16 8.74
N LYS A 4 8.61 -6.21 8.42
CA LYS A 4 9.00 -6.48 7.03
C LYS A 4 7.72 -6.77 6.25
N LEU A 5 7.50 -6.01 5.17
CA LEU A 5 6.33 -6.20 4.33
C LEU A 5 6.56 -7.44 3.46
N GLU A 6 5.80 -8.51 3.73
CA GLU A 6 5.81 -9.71 2.89
C GLU A 6 4.89 -9.50 1.68
N ILE A 7 5.51 -9.28 0.52
CA ILE A 7 4.80 -9.17 -0.76
C ILE A 7 4.87 -10.53 -1.43
N LYS A 8 3.70 -11.14 -1.67
CA LYS A 8 3.57 -12.34 -2.49
C LYS A 8 3.29 -11.93 -3.93
N VAL A 9 3.96 -12.57 -4.87
CA VAL A 9 3.74 -12.42 -6.31
C VAL A 9 3.40 -13.77 -6.91
N ASN A 10 2.48 -13.81 -7.87
CA ASN A 10 2.22 -15.02 -8.64
C ASN A 10 3.22 -15.19 -9.80
N GLU A 11 3.08 -16.27 -10.59
CA GLU A 11 3.95 -16.58 -11.73
C GLU A 11 3.88 -15.54 -12.86
N LYS A 12 2.85 -14.70 -12.89
CA LYS A 12 2.69 -13.60 -13.85
C LYS A 12 3.30 -12.29 -13.35
N GLY A 13 3.83 -12.26 -12.11
CA GLY A 13 4.37 -11.07 -11.47
C GLY A 13 3.31 -10.17 -10.83
N GLU A 14 2.06 -10.62 -10.70
CA GLU A 14 1.00 -9.85 -10.06
C GLU A 14 1.10 -9.99 -8.54
N ILE A 15 0.87 -8.89 -7.81
CA ILE A 15 0.86 -8.89 -6.35
C ILE A 15 -0.39 -9.60 -5.86
N THR A 16 -0.21 -10.67 -5.08
CA THR A 16 -1.29 -11.50 -4.51
C THR A 16 -1.33 -11.45 -2.99
N SER A 17 -0.58 -10.53 -2.38
CA SER A 17 -0.58 -10.39 -0.92
C SER A 17 -1.96 -9.94 -0.43
N PRO A 18 -2.59 -10.66 0.53
CA PRO A 18 -3.89 -10.25 1.09
C PRO A 18 -3.88 -8.85 1.72
N SER A 19 -2.71 -8.37 2.14
CA SER A 19 -2.53 -7.03 2.70
C SER A 19 -2.37 -5.94 1.63
N TYR A 20 -2.26 -6.29 0.35
CA TYR A 20 -2.04 -5.32 -0.72
C TYR A 20 -3.16 -4.28 -0.83
N PRO A 21 -4.46 -4.65 -0.78
CA PRO A 21 -5.55 -3.67 -0.77
C PRO A 21 -5.46 -2.69 0.39
N ASP A 22 -5.14 -3.18 1.60
CA ASP A 22 -5.02 -2.35 2.80
C ASP A 22 -3.86 -1.35 2.69
N ILE A 23 -2.74 -1.78 2.11
CA ILE A 23 -1.56 -0.93 1.88
C ILE A 23 -1.91 0.17 0.87
N VAL A 24 -2.55 -0.18 -0.24
CA VAL A 24 -2.98 0.78 -1.27
C VAL A 24 -3.95 1.79 -0.67
N SER A 25 -4.94 1.33 0.09
CA SER A 25 -5.90 2.21 0.80
C SER A 25 -5.16 3.21 1.69
N LYS A 26 -4.19 2.74 2.49
CA LYS A 26 -3.44 3.60 3.40
C LYS A 26 -2.54 4.60 2.69
N ILE A 27 -1.96 4.22 1.55
CA ILE A 27 -1.21 5.15 0.70
C ILE A 27 -2.13 6.23 0.16
N ASN A 28 -3.33 5.89 -0.33
CA ASN A 28 -4.30 6.85 -0.82
C ASN A 28 -4.71 7.86 0.27
N GLU A 29 -5.00 7.39 1.48
CA GLU A 29 -5.29 8.28 2.62
C GLU A 29 -4.15 9.26 2.93
N LEU A 30 -2.89 8.81 2.83
CA LEU A 30 -1.73 9.66 3.07
C LEU A 30 -1.56 10.71 1.97
N ILE A 31 -1.79 10.33 0.71
CA ILE A 31 -1.76 11.25 -0.44
C ILE A 31 -2.86 12.31 -0.29
N GLU A 32 -4.08 11.91 0.05
CA GLU A 32 -5.19 12.84 0.29
C GLU A 32 -4.88 13.83 1.41
N LYS A 33 -4.34 13.35 2.54
CA LYS A 33 -3.89 14.23 3.64
C LYS A 33 -2.82 15.21 3.18
N SER A 34 -1.80 14.73 2.46
CA SER A 34 -0.73 15.57 1.93
C SER A 34 -1.25 16.64 0.96
N ASN A 35 -2.22 16.31 0.11
CA ASN A 35 -2.82 17.26 -0.83
C ASN A 35 -3.71 18.29 -0.12
N ASN A 36 -4.42 17.90 0.94
CA ASN A 36 -5.26 18.81 1.72
C ASN A 36 -4.43 19.77 2.59
N GLU A 37 -3.23 19.39 3.02
CA GLU A 37 -2.30 20.27 3.75
C GLU A 37 -1.58 21.29 2.84
N LEU A 38 -1.63 21.09 1.51
CA LEU A 38 -1.02 21.97 0.50
C LEU A 38 -2.00 23.01 -0.09
N ASN A 39 -3.28 22.97 0.27
CA ASN A 39 -4.33 23.91 -0.14
C ASN A 39 -4.74 24.83 1.03
#